data_AF-A0A8S4QP77-F1
#
_entry.id   AF-A0A8S4QP77-F1
#
_cell.length_a   1.000
_cell.length_b   1.000
_cell.length_c   1.000
_cell.angle_alpha   90.00
_cell.angle_beta   90.00
_cell.angle_gamma   90.00
#
_symmetry.space_group_name_H-M   'P 1'
#
loop_
_entity.id
_entity.type
_entity.pdbx_description
1 polymer ?
#
loop_
_entity_poly.entity_id
_entity_poly.type
_entity_poly.pdbx_seq_one_letter_code
_entity_poly.pdbx_strand_id
1 'polypeptide(L)' 'CSCIRFTSTHGKERGTFSSPDYPRPYPRGICLLYTFLAEPHQIVELVFTDFDIYKEHLE' A
#
# COMPACT_ATOMS: atom_id res chain seq x y z
N CYS A 1 -4.27 9.31 10.91
CA CYS A 1 -3.82 8.46 9.80
C CYS A 1 -2.33 8.63 9.62
N SER A 2 -1.58 7.56 9.42
CA SER A 2 -0.15 7.63 9.08
C SER A 2 0.02 7.61 7.57
N CYS A 3 0.89 8.47 7.04
CA CYS A 3 1.16 8.56 5.61
C CYS A 3 2.47 7.85 5.29
N ILE A 4 2.44 6.92 4.35
CA ILE A 4 3.59 6.13 3.92
C ILE A 4 3.83 6.44 2.45
N ARG A 5 5.03 6.96 2.12
CA ARG A 5 5.40 7.35 0.76
C ARG A 5 6.41 6.37 0.15
N PHE A 6 6.11 5.94 -1.05
CA PHE A 6 7.02 5.20 -1.92
C PHE A 6 7.37 6.11 -3.10
N THR A 7 8.65 6.39 -3.27
CA THR A 7 9.18 7.24 -4.34
C THR A 7 10.26 6.48 -5.09
N SER A 8 10.32 6.63 -6.41
CA SER A 8 11.38 6.03 -7.23
C SER A 8 12.72 6.78 -7.15
N THR A 9 12.77 7.86 -6.37
CA THR A 9 14.00 8.62 -6.10
C THR A 9 15.11 7.71 -5.58
N HIS A 10 16.34 7.93 -6.07
CA HIS A 10 17.53 7.14 -5.71
C HIS A 10 17.54 5.68 -6.21
N GLY A 11 16.84 5.37 -7.31
CA GLY A 11 16.99 4.08 -8.01
C GLY A 11 16.18 2.93 -7.42
N LYS A 12 15.23 3.21 -6.53
CA LYS A 12 14.26 2.21 -6.04
C LYS A 12 13.01 2.21 -6.92
N GLU A 13 13.14 1.69 -8.13
CA GLU A 13 12.03 1.63 -9.11
C GLU A 13 10.92 0.65 -8.72
N ARG A 14 11.19 -0.26 -7.77
CA ARG A 14 10.24 -1.27 -7.30
C ARG A 14 10.29 -1.39 -5.77
N GLY A 15 9.15 -1.76 -5.20
CA GLY A 15 9.02 -2.01 -3.77
C GLY A 15 7.81 -2.89 -3.47
N THR A 16 7.77 -3.42 -2.26
CA THR A 16 6.65 -4.19 -1.73
C THR A 16 6.01 -3.42 -0.59
N PHE A 17 4.68 -3.44 -0.52
CA PHE A 17 3.93 -2.92 0.61
C PHE A 17 2.97 -4.00 1.10
N SER A 18 2.64 -3.94 2.38
CA SER A 18 1.67 -4.83 3.01
C SER A 18 0.85 -4.05 4.02
N SER A 19 -0.32 -4.59 4.37
CA SER A 19 -1.00 -4.18 5.59
C SER A 19 -0.10 -4.41 6.81
N PRO A 20 -0.30 -3.68 7.92
CA PRO A 20 0.39 -3.98 9.16
C PRO A 20 0.14 -5.42 9.56
N ASP A 21 1.17 -6.05 10.12
CA ASP A 21 1.15 -7.43 10.61
C ASP A 21 1.00 -8.55 9.56
N TYR A 22 0.82 -8.23 8.28
CA TYR A 22 0.82 -9.24 7.21
C TYR A 22 2.00 -10.23 7.37
N PRO A 23 1.77 -11.56 7.35
CA PRO A 23 0.56 -12.24 6.88
C PRO A 23 -0.56 -12.44 7.93
N ARG A 24 -0.45 -11.84 9.13
CA ARG A 24 -1.54 -11.85 10.12
C ARG A 24 -2.61 -10.80 9.79
N PRO A 25 -3.82 -10.93 10.37
CA PRO A 25 -4.87 -9.93 10.19
C PRO A 25 -4.41 -8.53 10.60
N TYR A 26 -4.81 -7.53 9.80
CA TYR A 26 -4.50 -6.13 10.09
C TYR A 26 -5.24 -5.65 11.36
N PRO A 27 -4.62 -4.77 12.16
CA PRO A 27 -5.24 -4.25 13.39
C PRO A 27 -6.47 -3.38 13.10
N ARG A 28 -7.47 -3.45 13.98
CA ARG A 28 -8.67 -2.59 13.90
C ARG A 28 -8.32 -1.14 14.28
N GLY A 29 -9.05 -0.18 13.70
CA GLY A 29 -8.92 1.24 14.06
C GLY A 29 -7.65 1.91 13.57
N ILE A 30 -6.85 1.26 12.72
CA ILE A 30 -5.75 1.91 12.02
C ILE A 30 -6.27 2.77 10.87
N CYS A 31 -5.51 3.81 10.54
CA CYS A 31 -5.71 4.57 9.32
C CYS A 31 -4.36 4.79 8.66
N LEU A 32 -4.17 4.20 7.48
CA LEU A 32 -2.94 4.32 6.68
C LEU A 32 -3.26 4.87 5.31
N LEU A 33 -2.43 5.81 4.86
CA LEU A 33 -2.48 6.36 3.52
C LEU A 33 -1.17 6.04 2.81
N TYR A 34 -1.21 5.09 1.87
CA TYR A 34 -0.07 4.76 1.02
C TYR A 34 -0.08 5.67 -0.21
N THR A 35 1.04 6.36 -0.45
CA THR A 35 1.21 7.24 -1.61
C THR A 35 2.39 6.76 -2.44
N PHE A 36 2.14 6.42 -3.69
CA PHE A 36 3.15 5.99 -4.65
C PHE A 36 3.37 7.13 -5.64
N LEU A 37 4.63 7.57 -5.77
CA LEU A 37 5.00 8.68 -6.64
C LEU A 37 6.08 8.24 -7.60
N ALA A 38 5.74 8.32 -8.88
CA ALA A 38 6.65 8.10 -10.00
C ALA A 38 7.33 9.42 -10.40
N GLU A 39 8.55 9.33 -10.93
CA GLU A 39 9.24 10.47 -11.55
C GLU A 39 8.64 10.82 -12.92
N PRO A 40 8.96 11.99 -13.50
CA PRO A 40 8.57 12.31 -14.86
C PRO A 40 8.94 11.20 -15.84
N HIS A 41 8.02 10.84 -16.74
CA HIS A 41 8.16 9.74 -17.71
C HIS A 41 8.12 8.32 -17.11
N GLN A 42 7.72 8.16 -15.85
CA GLN A 42 7.43 6.87 -15.22
C GLN A 42 5.93 6.72 -14.93
N ILE A 43 5.48 5.47 -14.77
CA ILE A 43 4.13 5.13 -14.31
C ILE A 43 4.21 4.34 -13.01
N VAL A 44 3.18 4.47 -12.16
CA VAL A 44 3.02 3.62 -10.99
C VAL A 44 2.22 2.38 -11.41
N GLU A 45 2.81 1.20 -11.26
CA GLU A 45 2.14 -0.09 -11.41
C GLU A 45 1.99 -0.74 -10.02
N LEU A 46 0.77 -1.17 -9.69
CA LEU A 46 0.46 -1.86 -8.43
C LEU A 46 -0.10 -3.25 -8.73
N VAL A 47 0.45 -4.27 -8.06
CA VAL A 47 -0.05 -5.64 -8.12
C VAL A 47 -0.34 -6.10 -6.70
N PHE A 48 -1.60 -6.44 -6.44
CA PHE A 48 -2.00 -7.07 -5.18
C PHE A 48 -1.85 -8.59 -5.34
N THR A 49 -0.91 -9.18 -4.59
CA THR A 49 -0.70 -10.64 -4.59
C THR A 49 -1.56 -11.35 -3.57
N ASP A 50 -2.04 -10.63 -2.55
CA ASP A 50 -3.00 -11.10 -1.54
C ASP A 50 -3.89 -9.91 -1.14
N PHE A 51 -5.19 -10.17 -0.99
CA PHE A 51 -6.19 -9.15 -0.68
C PHE A 51 -7.38 -9.73 0.08
N ASP A 52 -7.41 -9.46 1.39
CA ASP A 52 -8.52 -9.80 2.28
C ASP A 52 -8.87 -8.60 3.16
N ILE A 53 -10.13 -8.17 3.09
CA ILE A 53 -10.65 -7.03 3.84
C ILE A 53 -11.98 -7.39 4.50
N TYR A 54 -12.18 -6.87 5.71
CA TYR A 54 -13.46 -6.98 6.40
C TYR A 54 -14.53 -6.23 5.61
N LYS A 55 -15.61 -6.95 5.31
CA LYS A 55 -16.78 -6.43 4.59
C LYS A 55 -17.76 -5.83 5.60
N GLU A 56 -17.58 -4.57 5.99
CA GLU A 56 -18.64 -3.84 6.70
C GLU A 56 -19.68 -3.39 5.64
N HIS A 57 -20.94 -3.88 5.72
CA HIS A 57 -22.06 -3.55 4.80
C HIS A 57 -21.88 -3.94 3.31
N LEU A 58 -21.80 -5.24 3.02
CA LEU A 58 -22.32 -5.79 1.76
C LEU A 58 -23.73 -6.34 2.01
N GLU A 59 -24.68 -5.43 2.21
CA GLU A 59 -26.09 -5.61 1.84
C GLU A 59 -26.45 -4.52 0.83
#